data_AF-E1RB16-F1
#
_entry.id   AF-E1RB16-F1
#
_cell.length_a   1.000
_cell.length_b   1.000
_cell.length_c   1.000
_cell.angle_alpha   90.00
_cell.angle_beta   90.00
_cell.angle_gamma   90.00
#
_symmetry.space_group_name_H-M   'P 1'
#
loop_
_entity.id
_entity.type
_entity.pdbx_description
1 polymer ?
#
loop_
_entity_poly.entity_id
_entity_poly.type
_entity_poly.pdbx_seq_one_letter_code
_entity_poly.pdbx_strand_id
1 'polypeptide(L)'
;MEIIEKFIDEITAHLDIKKFLHINMEMSNQYHFHNSINENNYDYILKNNIYSFEKDELSRNYDLIFGVLPFGIKDFKQYQKYKIPVNYDVIINTLEKLEKNGLGIYTVEPSFFWSTRGKVFIDLLEEKSYFINFCIEAPKGIIPYTNIRPYLIGLSKEKTELFIGSLNELNNVSVLIDNYFNNKSSNNIDFGKLVDINDFTSISNEEVKKEEQILLQHYKNVEFKVVKDIIKSITPVKDSEDFSNSENEIYITKQGNLPSKINHKNFSNLLKIDVNHNLINPKYLEIYFRSSLGQISLKSIQLGSSIPYIRRTDLLKIKIPVPPLIEQSDIVEVNEKLNELKERIASLENEFSLNLSSSKFISEKIETTLNQISHDSINDRIIHCLKTGENKNIEYKESFSLNVKEKEKNPRKDKAIELSALKTIVGFLNSNGGYLLIGVDDNATIFGIEDELKMLFKNNNDSYLLYIKDKIKNKIGVEFFQYINYQITDFNGTKLLFIEVDKSPLPCCYEKKDFYLRLNPATEKLEGKELIEYIFRRFQNET
;
A
#
# COMPACT_ATOMS: atom_id res chain seq x y z
N MET A 1 18.58 5.20 0.34
CA MET A 1 19.70 4.52 1.01
C MET A 1 19.31 4.19 2.44
N GLU A 2 19.03 5.19 3.27
CA GLU A 2 18.61 5.00 4.69
C GLU A 2 17.54 3.92 4.92
N ILE A 3 16.50 3.85 4.08
CA ILE A 3 15.44 2.83 4.19
C ILE A 3 15.99 1.39 4.05
N ILE A 4 16.95 1.18 3.15
CA ILE A 4 17.55 -0.14 2.90
C ILE A 4 18.58 -0.49 3.96
N GLU A 5 19.35 0.49 4.42
CA GLU A 5 20.26 0.31 5.56
C GLU A 5 19.46 -0.11 6.79
N LYS A 6 18.41 0.64 7.14
CA LYS A 6 17.50 0.27 8.23
C LYS A 6 16.87 -1.11 8.01
N PHE A 7 16.43 -1.44 6.79
CA PHE A 7 15.85 -2.75 6.50
C PHE A 7 16.83 -3.90 6.80
N ILE A 8 18.09 -3.78 6.36
CA ILE A 8 19.11 -4.78 6.64
C ILE A 8 19.45 -4.82 8.12
N ASP A 9 19.60 -3.66 8.78
CA ASP A 9 19.91 -3.58 10.21
C ASP A 9 18.83 -4.28 11.05
N GLU A 10 17.54 -4.04 10.77
CA GLU A 10 16.41 -4.69 11.45
C GLU A 10 16.37 -6.22 11.20
N ILE A 11 16.70 -6.67 9.98
CA ILE A 11 16.86 -8.11 9.69
C ILE A 11 18.02 -8.70 10.51
N THR A 12 19.15 -8.01 10.59
CA THR A 12 20.31 -8.49 11.38
C THR A 12 20.05 -8.48 12.88
N ALA A 13 19.16 -7.62 13.39
CA ALA A 13 18.77 -7.61 14.79
C ALA A 13 17.91 -8.83 15.17
N HIS A 14 17.10 -9.32 14.24
CA HIS A 14 16.24 -10.50 14.44
C HIS A 14 16.96 -11.84 14.27
N LEU A 15 18.08 -11.84 13.54
CA LEU A 15 18.85 -13.04 13.24
C LEU A 15 20.18 -13.02 14.03
N ASP A 16 20.60 -14.15 14.60
CA ASP A 16 21.95 -14.30 15.20
C ASP A 16 23.01 -14.38 14.09
N ILE A 17 23.19 -13.29 13.33
CA ILE A 17 24.07 -13.23 12.16
C ILE A 17 25.52 -13.21 12.62
N LYS A 18 26.26 -14.25 12.25
CA LYS A 18 27.70 -14.33 12.51
C LYS A 18 28.49 -13.98 11.28
N LYS A 19 28.02 -14.36 10.09
CA LYS A 19 28.70 -14.17 8.80
C LYS A 19 27.74 -13.56 7.77
N PHE A 20 28.16 -12.45 7.19
CA PHE A 20 27.37 -11.70 6.22
C PHE A 20 28.17 -11.50 4.92
N LEU A 21 27.57 -11.85 3.79
CA LEU A 21 28.05 -11.56 2.46
C LEU A 21 27.22 -10.45 1.82
N HIS A 22 27.84 -9.35 1.44
CA HIS A 22 27.20 -8.30 0.65
C HIS A 22 27.80 -8.28 -0.76
N ILE A 23 26.94 -8.42 -1.76
CA ILE A 23 27.28 -8.46 -3.17
C ILE A 23 26.65 -7.27 -3.86
N ASN A 24 27.48 -6.46 -4.51
CA ASN A 24 27.05 -5.28 -5.24
C ASN A 24 27.65 -5.31 -6.65
N MET A 25 26.77 -5.49 -7.65
CA MET A 25 27.15 -5.74 -9.05
C MET A 25 26.78 -4.56 -9.95
N GLU A 26 27.10 -3.32 -9.56
CA GLU A 26 27.10 -2.13 -10.43
C GLU A 26 27.64 -0.94 -9.61
N MET A 27 27.79 0.24 -10.22
CA MET A 27 28.01 1.53 -9.53
C MET A 27 26.80 1.95 -8.66
N SER A 28 26.21 0.99 -7.93
CA SER A 28 25.14 1.26 -6.98
C SER A 28 25.66 1.99 -5.76
N ASN A 29 24.76 2.72 -5.11
CA ASN A 29 25.09 3.47 -3.91
C ASN A 29 25.82 2.54 -2.93
N GLN A 30 26.94 3.02 -2.37
CA GLN A 30 27.58 2.30 -1.26
C GLN A 30 26.62 2.33 -0.08
N TYR A 31 26.15 1.16 0.35
CA TYR A 31 25.35 1.01 1.56
C TYR A 31 26.30 0.87 2.74
N HIS A 32 26.08 1.67 3.77
CA HIS A 32 26.81 1.59 5.03
C HIS A 32 25.90 0.95 6.08
N PHE A 33 26.09 -0.34 6.34
CA PHE A 33 25.34 -1.04 7.38
C PHE A 33 25.97 -0.73 8.74
N HIS A 34 25.17 -0.19 9.67
CA HIS A 34 25.67 0.28 10.96
C HIS A 34 25.38 -0.75 12.06
N ASN A 35 26.46 -1.40 12.49
CA ASN A 35 26.65 -2.07 13.79
C ASN A 35 25.82 -3.33 14.10
N SER A 36 26.45 -4.48 13.90
CA SER A 36 26.34 -5.67 14.78
C SER A 36 27.35 -6.78 14.40
N ILE A 37 27.85 -6.75 13.15
CA ILE A 37 28.73 -7.80 12.62
C ILE A 37 30.20 -7.36 12.70
N ASN A 38 31.03 -8.18 13.34
CA ASN A 38 32.49 -7.98 13.38
C ASN A 38 33.06 -7.92 11.95
N GLU A 39 33.94 -6.96 11.64
CA GLU A 39 34.54 -6.77 10.31
C GLU A 39 35.14 -8.07 9.73
N ASN A 40 35.68 -8.94 10.59
CA ASN A 40 36.24 -10.24 10.17
C ASN A 40 35.21 -11.24 9.62
N ASN A 41 33.93 -11.01 9.85
CA ASN A 41 32.84 -11.85 9.37
C ASN A 41 31.96 -11.18 8.31
N TYR A 42 32.38 -10.01 7.82
CA TYR A 42 31.73 -9.29 6.75
C TYR A 42 32.55 -9.44 5.47
N ASP A 43 32.01 -10.16 4.49
CA ASP A 43 32.58 -10.24 3.15
C ASP A 43 31.84 -9.29 2.21
N TYR A 44 32.58 -8.46 1.48
CA TYR A 44 32.02 -7.52 0.52
C TYR A 44 32.59 -7.75 -0.87
N ILE A 45 31.71 -8.06 -1.82
CA ILE A 45 32.04 -8.23 -3.24
C ILE A 45 31.46 -7.05 -4.01
N LEU A 46 32.34 -6.17 -4.48
CA LEU A 46 32.00 -5.10 -5.42
C LEU A 46 32.60 -5.41 -6.78
N LYS A 47 31.74 -5.53 -7.81
CA LYS A 47 32.18 -5.70 -9.19
C LYS A 47 31.45 -4.71 -10.09
N ASN A 48 32.20 -4.10 -10.99
CA ASN A 48 31.64 -3.21 -12.02
C ASN A 48 30.97 -3.98 -13.17
N ASN A 49 31.09 -5.31 -13.17
CA ASN A 49 30.57 -6.16 -14.23
C ASN A 49 30.18 -7.54 -13.67
N ILE A 50 28.92 -7.94 -13.87
CA ILE A 50 28.39 -9.22 -13.39
C ILE A 50 29.11 -10.44 -13.95
N TYR A 51 29.70 -10.35 -15.15
CA TYR A 51 30.43 -11.46 -15.78
C TYR A 51 31.79 -11.75 -15.12
N SER A 52 32.27 -10.87 -14.24
CA SER A 52 33.52 -11.03 -13.50
C SER A 52 33.36 -11.72 -12.15
N PHE A 53 32.15 -12.17 -11.83
CA PHE A 53 31.88 -12.97 -10.65
C PHE A 53 32.36 -14.40 -10.86
N GLU A 54 33.21 -14.88 -9.97
CA GLU A 54 33.70 -16.26 -9.96
C GLU A 54 33.28 -16.95 -8.67
N LYS A 55 32.75 -18.17 -8.78
CA LYS A 55 32.23 -18.93 -7.63
C LYS A 55 33.30 -19.23 -6.58
N ASP A 56 34.55 -19.36 -7.01
CA ASP A 56 35.69 -19.68 -6.14
C ASP A 56 36.10 -18.51 -5.23
N GLU A 57 35.57 -17.29 -5.45
CA GLU A 57 35.75 -16.14 -4.56
C GLU A 57 35.04 -16.35 -3.20
N LEU A 58 34.09 -17.29 -3.12
CA LEU A 58 33.32 -17.58 -1.91
C LEU A 58 34.02 -18.64 -1.04
N SER A 59 34.77 -18.16 -0.04
CA SER A 59 35.62 -19.00 0.81
C SER A 59 34.89 -19.70 1.97
N ARG A 60 33.69 -19.23 2.36
CA ARG A 60 32.95 -19.74 3.51
C ARG A 60 31.43 -19.77 3.25
N ASN A 61 30.70 -20.36 4.19
CA ASN A 61 29.25 -20.30 4.24
C ASN A 61 28.78 -19.09 5.05
N TYR A 62 27.58 -18.59 4.77
CA TYR A 62 27.04 -17.33 5.32
C TYR A 62 25.65 -17.51 5.94
N ASP A 63 25.38 -16.76 7.00
CA ASP A 63 24.07 -16.69 7.66
C ASP A 63 23.15 -15.70 6.93
N LEU A 64 23.72 -14.61 6.40
CA LEU A 64 23.02 -13.63 5.59
C LEU A 64 23.79 -13.39 4.28
N ILE A 65 23.06 -13.32 3.17
CA ILE A 65 23.60 -12.85 1.89
C ILE A 65 22.70 -11.72 1.41
N PHE A 66 23.26 -10.56 1.05
CA PHE A 66 22.52 -9.47 0.43
C PHE A 66 23.12 -9.16 -0.94
N GLY A 67 22.35 -9.37 -2.00
CA GLY A 67 22.80 -9.21 -3.38
C GLY A 67 22.01 -8.16 -4.14
N VAL A 68 22.67 -7.06 -4.51
CA VAL A 68 22.15 -6.06 -5.44
C VAL A 68 22.71 -6.37 -6.83
N LEU A 69 21.84 -6.86 -7.71
CA LEU A 69 22.18 -7.39 -9.02
C LEU A 69 21.54 -6.58 -10.15
N PRO A 70 22.26 -6.35 -11.26
CA PRO A 70 21.74 -5.58 -12.39
C PRO A 70 20.68 -6.35 -13.16
N PHE A 71 19.75 -5.61 -13.77
CA PHE A 71 18.66 -6.16 -14.55
C PHE A 71 18.91 -6.10 -16.06
N GLY A 72 18.10 -6.82 -16.83
CA GLY A 72 18.14 -6.73 -18.29
C GLY A 72 19.30 -7.49 -18.94
N ILE A 73 19.94 -8.40 -18.21
CA ILE A 73 21.02 -9.25 -18.71
C ILE A 73 20.54 -10.10 -19.90
N LYS A 74 21.32 -10.08 -20.99
CA LYS A 74 21.00 -10.78 -22.26
C LYS A 74 21.69 -12.12 -22.40
N ASP A 75 22.70 -12.39 -21.58
CA ASP A 75 23.39 -13.68 -21.56
C ASP A 75 22.69 -14.65 -20.62
N PHE A 76 22.76 -15.93 -20.96
CA PHE A 76 22.03 -16.98 -20.27
C PHE A 76 22.96 -18.15 -19.94
N LYS A 77 22.68 -18.80 -18.82
CA LYS A 77 23.29 -20.06 -18.38
C LYS A 77 22.29 -21.19 -18.51
N GLN A 78 22.78 -22.35 -18.95
CA GLN A 78 21.98 -23.56 -19.11
C GLN A 78 22.01 -24.38 -17.83
N TYR A 79 20.84 -24.78 -17.34
CA TYR A 79 20.64 -25.61 -16.15
C TYR A 79 19.70 -26.76 -16.48
N GLN A 80 20.24 -27.92 -16.87
CA GLN A 80 19.43 -29.07 -17.33
C GLN A 80 18.39 -28.63 -18.38
N LYS A 81 17.09 -28.61 -18.02
CA LYS A 81 15.95 -28.19 -18.87
C LYS A 81 15.68 -26.68 -18.86
N TYR A 82 16.32 -25.91 -17.98
CA TYR A 82 16.13 -24.48 -17.79
C TYR A 82 17.22 -23.65 -18.45
N LYS A 83 16.85 -22.42 -18.82
CA LYS A 83 17.76 -21.39 -19.33
C LYS A 83 17.49 -20.08 -18.60
N ILE A 84 18.42 -19.66 -17.75
CA ILE A 84 18.27 -18.50 -16.86
C ILE A 84 19.28 -17.40 -17.19
N PRO A 85 18.95 -16.12 -16.97
CA PRO A 85 19.92 -15.02 -17.06
C PRO A 85 21.11 -15.17 -16.11
N VAL A 86 22.26 -14.58 -16.47
CA VAL A 86 23.49 -14.65 -15.62
C VAL A 86 23.28 -14.04 -14.23
N ASN A 87 22.44 -13.02 -14.05
CA ASN A 87 22.17 -12.50 -12.71
C ASN A 87 21.50 -13.53 -11.81
N TYR A 88 20.63 -14.39 -12.34
CA TYR A 88 20.03 -15.48 -11.58
C TYR A 88 21.02 -16.62 -11.29
N ASP A 89 21.98 -16.84 -12.19
CA ASP A 89 23.10 -17.77 -11.96
C ASP A 89 23.95 -17.34 -10.75
N VAL A 90 24.23 -16.03 -10.60
CA VAL A 90 24.91 -15.49 -9.41
C VAL A 90 24.12 -15.77 -8.13
N ILE A 91 22.79 -15.61 -8.15
CA ILE A 91 21.93 -15.95 -7.00
C ILE A 91 22.07 -17.43 -6.64
N ILE A 92 22.02 -18.35 -7.60
CA ILE A 92 22.20 -19.79 -7.32
C ILE A 92 23.57 -20.08 -6.72
N ASN A 93 24.63 -19.55 -7.34
CA ASN A 93 26.01 -19.81 -6.89
C ASN A 93 26.27 -19.32 -5.46
N THR A 94 25.62 -18.21 -5.07
CA THR A 94 25.75 -17.62 -3.74
C THR A 94 24.86 -18.32 -2.72
N LEU A 95 23.64 -18.73 -3.10
CA LEU A 95 22.77 -19.56 -2.27
C LEU A 95 23.38 -20.91 -1.91
N GLU A 96 24.23 -21.51 -2.75
CA GLU A 96 24.96 -22.74 -2.42
C GLU A 96 25.93 -22.59 -1.23
N LYS A 97 26.25 -21.35 -0.84
CA LYS A 97 27.02 -21.01 0.36
C LYS A 97 26.14 -20.56 1.53
N LEU A 98 24.82 -20.64 1.41
CA LEU A 98 23.90 -20.27 2.47
C LEU A 98 23.85 -21.38 3.54
N GLU A 99 23.99 -20.99 4.81
CA GLU A 99 23.83 -21.88 5.95
C GLU A 99 22.41 -22.46 6.03
N LYS A 100 22.21 -23.51 6.86
CA LYS A 100 20.92 -24.21 6.95
C LYS A 100 19.74 -23.29 7.31
N ASN A 101 19.97 -22.37 8.25
CA ASN A 101 18.98 -21.38 8.71
C ASN A 101 19.30 -19.98 8.18
N GLY A 102 20.11 -19.90 7.11
CA GLY A 102 20.51 -18.63 6.55
C GLY A 102 19.41 -17.98 5.70
N LEU A 103 19.54 -16.67 5.50
CA LEU A 103 18.66 -15.87 4.65
C LEU A 103 19.46 -15.24 3.50
N GLY A 104 19.00 -15.45 2.27
CA GLY A 104 19.52 -14.75 1.09
C GLY A 104 18.53 -13.68 0.63
N ILE A 105 18.96 -12.43 0.51
CA ILE A 105 18.13 -11.30 0.08
C ILE A 105 18.69 -10.78 -1.25
N TYR A 106 17.87 -10.75 -2.29
CA TYR A 106 18.33 -10.34 -3.62
C TYR A 106 17.37 -9.37 -4.29
N THR A 107 17.91 -8.43 -5.07
CA THR A 107 17.10 -7.60 -5.96
C THR A 107 16.69 -8.38 -7.21
N VAL A 108 15.40 -8.36 -7.54
CA VAL A 108 14.85 -8.87 -8.80
C VAL A 108 13.97 -7.82 -9.47
N GLU A 109 13.76 -7.96 -10.78
CA GLU A 109 12.96 -7.01 -11.53
C GLU A 109 11.47 -7.05 -11.11
N PRO A 110 10.71 -5.95 -11.28
CA PRO A 110 9.30 -5.92 -10.89
C PRO A 110 8.50 -7.06 -11.50
N SER A 111 8.79 -7.44 -12.75
CA SER A 111 8.08 -8.49 -13.47
C SER A 111 8.39 -9.93 -13.06
N PHE A 112 9.20 -10.13 -12.03
CA PHE A 112 9.73 -11.43 -11.63
C PHE A 112 8.65 -12.53 -11.56
N PHE A 113 7.59 -12.33 -10.77
CA PHE A 113 6.59 -13.37 -10.50
C PHE A 113 5.66 -13.72 -11.67
N TRP A 114 5.51 -12.85 -12.68
CA TRP A 114 4.65 -13.13 -13.84
C TRP A 114 5.39 -13.31 -15.16
N SER A 115 6.65 -12.90 -15.23
CA SER A 115 7.47 -13.12 -16.41
C SER A 115 7.80 -14.59 -16.58
N THR A 116 7.92 -15.06 -17.83
CA THR A 116 8.35 -16.42 -18.12
C THR A 116 9.71 -16.75 -17.49
N ARG A 117 10.62 -15.77 -17.45
CA ARG A 117 11.97 -15.94 -16.91
C ARG A 117 11.97 -16.13 -15.40
N GLY A 118 11.22 -15.30 -14.68
CA GLY A 118 11.12 -15.43 -13.22
C GLY A 118 10.39 -16.70 -12.82
N LYS A 119 9.30 -17.10 -13.51
CA LYS A 119 8.63 -18.40 -13.26
C LYS A 119 9.57 -19.59 -13.42
N VAL A 120 10.33 -19.63 -14.52
CA VAL A 120 11.37 -20.64 -14.74
C VAL A 120 12.42 -20.66 -13.62
N PHE A 121 12.77 -19.49 -13.09
CA PHE A 121 13.73 -19.40 -12.00
C PHE A 121 13.15 -19.86 -10.65
N ILE A 122 11.89 -19.53 -10.35
CA ILE A 122 11.17 -20.01 -9.17
C ILE A 122 11.13 -21.55 -9.18
N ASP A 123 10.78 -22.17 -10.31
CA ASP A 123 10.78 -23.64 -10.44
C ASP A 123 12.18 -24.24 -10.16
N LEU A 124 13.23 -23.60 -10.68
CA LEU A 124 14.61 -24.03 -10.47
C LEU A 124 15.08 -23.85 -9.02
N LEU A 125 14.64 -22.79 -8.33
CA LEU A 125 14.91 -22.60 -6.91
C LEU A 125 14.27 -23.70 -6.07
N GLU A 126 13.00 -24.04 -6.34
CA GLU A 126 12.32 -25.13 -5.65
C GLU A 126 12.98 -26.48 -5.90
N GLU A 127 13.41 -26.77 -7.15
CA GLU A 127 14.19 -27.99 -7.45
C GLU A 127 15.52 -28.06 -6.68
N LYS A 128 16.13 -26.90 -6.40
CA LYS A 128 17.33 -26.78 -5.56
C LYS A 128 17.04 -26.65 -4.07
N SER A 129 15.79 -26.82 -3.64
CA SER A 129 15.35 -26.69 -2.24
C SER A 129 15.58 -25.31 -1.62
N TYR A 130 15.38 -24.25 -2.41
CA TYR A 130 15.32 -22.87 -1.95
C TYR A 130 13.93 -22.30 -2.22
N PHE A 131 13.38 -21.60 -1.23
CA PHE A 131 12.01 -21.07 -1.26
C PHE A 131 12.02 -19.57 -1.03
N ILE A 132 11.15 -18.86 -1.74
CA ILE A 132 10.96 -17.42 -1.57
C ILE A 132 9.97 -17.21 -0.43
N ASN A 133 10.44 -16.63 0.66
CA ASN A 133 9.67 -16.43 1.88
C ASN A 133 9.14 -15.00 2.02
N PHE A 134 9.78 -14.02 1.38
CA PHE A 134 9.23 -12.68 1.27
C PHE A 134 9.52 -12.01 -0.08
N CYS A 135 8.69 -11.03 -0.43
CA CYS A 135 8.87 -10.13 -1.57
C CYS A 135 8.50 -8.70 -1.17
N ILE A 136 9.50 -7.83 -1.07
CA ILE A 136 9.31 -6.45 -0.60
C ILE A 136 9.59 -5.45 -1.73
N GLU A 137 8.62 -4.60 -2.09
CA GLU A 137 8.86 -3.49 -3.03
C GLU A 137 9.79 -2.47 -2.39
N ALA A 138 10.92 -2.27 -3.03
CA ALA A 138 11.97 -1.44 -2.51
C ALA A 138 11.88 -0.01 -3.09
N PRO A 139 12.37 1.02 -2.38
CA PRO A 139 12.32 2.38 -2.86
C PRO A 139 13.10 2.58 -4.17
N LYS A 140 12.77 3.65 -4.89
CA LYS A 140 13.54 4.07 -6.07
C LYS A 140 14.98 4.39 -5.68
N GLY A 141 15.91 4.18 -6.61
CA GLY A 141 17.32 4.56 -6.44
C GLY A 141 18.21 3.50 -5.81
N ILE A 142 17.70 2.28 -5.56
CA ILE A 142 18.54 1.13 -5.22
C ILE A 142 19.43 0.73 -6.38
N ILE A 143 18.85 0.76 -7.58
CA ILE A 143 19.55 0.63 -8.85
C ILE A 143 19.72 2.05 -9.42
N PRO A 144 20.96 2.57 -9.50
CA PRO A 144 21.25 3.92 -9.96
C PRO A 144 20.71 4.21 -11.34
N TYR A 145 20.50 5.49 -11.62
CA TYR A 145 20.13 5.98 -12.95
C TYR A 145 18.83 5.38 -13.52
N THR A 146 18.05 4.68 -12.68
CA THR A 146 16.74 4.13 -13.02
C THR A 146 15.68 4.59 -12.02
N ASN A 147 14.44 4.75 -12.50
CA ASN A 147 13.27 5.02 -11.66
C ASN A 147 12.54 3.72 -11.25
N ILE A 148 13.19 2.57 -11.43
CA ILE A 148 12.63 1.26 -11.13
C ILE A 148 12.57 1.10 -9.62
N ARG A 149 11.46 0.53 -9.13
CA ARG A 149 11.34 0.00 -7.77
C ARG A 149 11.54 -1.51 -7.83
N PRO A 150 12.73 -2.03 -7.53
CA PRO A 150 12.98 -3.47 -7.58
C PRO A 150 12.23 -4.18 -6.44
N TYR A 151 12.07 -5.50 -6.57
CA TYR A 151 11.68 -6.33 -5.44
C TYR A 151 12.93 -6.86 -4.72
N LEU A 152 12.88 -6.86 -3.39
CA LEU A 152 13.79 -7.63 -2.55
C LEU A 152 13.11 -8.96 -2.24
N ILE A 153 13.66 -10.05 -2.77
CA ILE A 153 13.19 -11.40 -2.45
C ILE A 153 14.05 -12.02 -1.35
N GLY A 154 13.39 -12.59 -0.34
CA GLY A 154 14.02 -13.36 0.72
C GLY A 154 13.96 -14.84 0.43
N LEU A 155 15.11 -15.50 0.40
CA LEU A 155 15.32 -16.89 0.02
C LEU A 155 15.90 -17.67 1.18
N SER A 156 15.32 -18.82 1.51
CA SER A 156 15.88 -19.73 2.51
C SER A 156 15.62 -21.20 2.13
N LYS A 157 16.14 -22.14 2.92
CA LYS A 157 15.89 -23.58 2.73
C LYS A 157 14.57 -24.05 3.36
N GLU A 158 13.92 -23.20 4.16
CA GLU A 158 12.64 -23.47 4.79
C GLU A 158 11.52 -22.80 3.99
N LYS A 159 10.46 -23.55 3.67
CA LYS A 159 9.30 -23.02 2.94
C LYS A 159 8.30 -22.40 3.91
N THR A 160 8.00 -21.12 3.74
CA THR A 160 6.90 -20.42 4.42
C THR A 160 5.86 -19.93 3.42
N GLU A 161 4.75 -19.37 3.92
CA GLU A 161 3.90 -18.51 3.08
C GLU A 161 4.69 -17.29 2.61
N LEU A 162 4.29 -16.70 1.47
CA LEU A 162 4.98 -15.54 0.92
C LEU A 162 4.52 -14.29 1.67
N PHE A 163 5.45 -13.65 2.36
CA PHE A 163 5.22 -12.34 2.97
C PHE A 163 5.53 -11.22 1.98
N ILE A 164 4.53 -10.43 1.61
CA ILE A 164 4.71 -9.29 0.70
C ILE A 164 4.67 -7.98 1.47
N GLY A 165 5.42 -6.97 1.05
CA GLY A 165 5.41 -5.66 1.69
C GLY A 165 5.98 -4.55 0.84
N SER A 166 5.94 -3.32 1.33
CA SER A 166 6.55 -2.16 0.64
C SER A 166 7.36 -1.28 1.57
N LEU A 167 8.53 -0.85 1.11
CA LEU A 167 9.44 0.04 1.82
C LEU A 167 9.25 1.48 1.34
N ASN A 168 8.07 2.03 1.59
CA ASN A 168 7.72 3.41 1.22
C ASN A 168 8.25 4.45 2.23
N GLU A 169 8.18 4.16 3.53
CA GLU A 169 8.53 5.09 4.60
C GLU A 169 9.50 4.48 5.61
N LEU A 170 10.50 5.27 6.05
CA LEU A 170 11.52 4.84 7.01
C LEU A 170 10.93 4.37 8.35
N ASN A 171 9.82 4.98 8.77
CA ASN A 171 9.17 4.66 10.04
C ASN A 171 8.46 3.30 10.03
N ASN A 172 8.08 2.79 8.85
CA ASN A 172 7.33 1.54 8.72
C ASN A 172 8.24 0.31 8.66
N VAL A 173 9.55 0.49 8.42
CA VAL A 173 10.51 -0.61 8.24
C VAL A 173 10.53 -1.57 9.43
N SER A 174 10.64 -1.06 10.67
CA SER A 174 10.73 -1.91 11.87
C SER A 174 9.47 -2.76 12.02
N VAL A 175 8.28 -2.15 11.89
CA VAL A 175 6.98 -2.85 11.99
C VAL A 175 6.82 -3.91 10.90
N LEU A 176 7.25 -3.61 9.67
CA LEU A 176 7.20 -4.56 8.55
C LEU A 176 8.06 -5.80 8.85
N ILE A 177 9.28 -5.60 9.35
CA ILE A 177 10.22 -6.68 9.69
C ILE A 177 9.72 -7.48 10.90
N ASP A 178 9.24 -6.81 11.94
CA ASP A 178 8.64 -7.47 13.10
C ASP A 178 7.47 -8.36 12.68
N ASN A 179 6.60 -7.87 11.79
CA ASN A 179 5.46 -8.64 11.29
C ASN A 179 5.89 -9.87 10.49
N TYR A 180 6.95 -9.75 9.67
CA TYR A 180 7.53 -10.88 8.96
C TYR A 180 8.00 -11.98 9.92
N PHE A 181 8.86 -11.64 10.90
CA PHE A 181 9.41 -12.63 11.83
C PHE A 181 8.37 -13.19 12.82
N ASN A 182 7.32 -12.42 13.13
CA ASN A 182 6.22 -12.87 13.98
C ASN A 182 5.08 -13.55 13.21
N ASN A 183 5.21 -13.74 11.89
CA ASN A 183 4.18 -14.31 11.02
C ASN A 183 2.81 -13.61 11.16
N LYS A 184 2.83 -12.27 11.22
CA LYS A 184 1.64 -11.42 11.32
C LYS A 184 1.30 -10.83 9.95
N SER A 185 0.05 -11.02 9.51
CA SER A 185 -0.45 -10.41 8.28
C SER A 185 -1.21 -9.11 8.58
N SER A 186 -0.98 -8.08 7.78
CA SER A 186 -1.67 -6.79 7.82
C SER A 186 -2.34 -6.49 6.47
N ASN A 187 -3.34 -5.63 6.53
CA ASN A 187 -4.09 -5.12 5.38
C ASN A 187 -3.46 -3.90 4.71
N ASN A 188 -2.51 -3.28 5.40
CA ASN A 188 -1.63 -2.27 4.84
C ASN A 188 -0.35 -2.96 4.36
N ILE A 189 -0.06 -2.83 3.07
CA ILE A 189 1.12 -3.42 2.44
C ILE A 189 2.43 -2.88 3.03
N ASP A 190 2.41 -1.66 3.59
CA ASP A 190 3.58 -1.08 4.26
C ASP A 190 3.92 -1.79 5.58
N PHE A 191 2.98 -2.56 6.16
CA PHE A 191 3.20 -3.41 7.34
C PHE A 191 3.21 -4.91 7.00
N GLY A 192 3.04 -5.23 5.73
CA GLY A 192 3.17 -6.56 5.15
C GLY A 192 1.92 -7.43 5.22
N LYS A 193 1.81 -8.35 4.26
CA LYS A 193 0.65 -9.24 4.06
C LYS A 193 1.13 -10.63 3.69
N LEU A 194 0.51 -11.68 4.24
CA LEU A 194 0.75 -13.06 3.81
C LEU A 194 -0.12 -13.42 2.59
N VAL A 195 0.49 -14.03 1.58
CA VAL A 195 -0.19 -14.46 0.34
C VAL A 195 0.35 -15.81 -0.15
N ASP A 196 -0.44 -16.51 -0.97
CA ASP A 196 0.05 -17.66 -1.72
C ASP A 196 0.92 -17.19 -2.90
N ILE A 197 2.15 -17.71 -2.98
CA ILE A 197 3.10 -17.41 -4.06
C ILE A 197 2.55 -17.78 -5.46
N ASN A 198 1.68 -18.79 -5.56
CA ASN A 198 1.11 -19.23 -6.82
C ASN A 198 0.07 -18.24 -7.38
N ASP A 199 -0.63 -17.55 -6.48
CA ASP A 199 -1.64 -16.55 -6.82
C ASP A 199 -1.08 -15.12 -6.87
N PHE A 200 0.15 -14.93 -6.36
CA PHE A 200 0.83 -13.65 -6.35
C PHE A 200 1.43 -13.31 -7.71
N THR A 201 1.22 -12.07 -8.14
CA THR A 201 1.81 -11.52 -9.36
C THR A 201 2.62 -10.26 -9.07
N SER A 202 2.02 -9.26 -8.47
CA SER A 202 2.70 -8.03 -8.07
C SER A 202 2.04 -7.39 -6.87
N ILE A 203 2.78 -6.57 -6.15
CA ILE A 203 2.24 -5.74 -5.07
C ILE A 203 1.15 -4.81 -5.64
N SER A 204 1.37 -4.21 -6.81
CA SER A 204 0.34 -3.39 -7.47
C SER A 204 -0.91 -4.17 -7.85
N ASN A 205 -0.82 -5.46 -8.16
CA ASN A 205 -2.00 -6.28 -8.39
C ASN A 205 -2.78 -6.57 -7.09
N GLU A 206 -2.09 -6.74 -5.97
CA GLU A 206 -2.74 -6.87 -4.65
C GLU A 206 -3.41 -5.57 -4.21
N GLU A 207 -2.81 -4.41 -4.50
CA GLU A 207 -3.45 -3.10 -4.31
C GLU A 207 -4.71 -2.95 -5.16
N VAL A 208 -4.67 -3.38 -6.44
CA VAL A 208 -5.85 -3.37 -7.32
C VAL A 208 -6.96 -4.26 -6.78
N LYS A 209 -6.65 -5.49 -6.33
CA LYS A 209 -7.63 -6.40 -5.72
C LYS A 209 -8.27 -5.78 -4.47
N LYS A 210 -7.47 -5.11 -3.63
CA LYS A 210 -7.97 -4.39 -2.44
C LYS A 210 -8.95 -3.29 -2.83
N GLU A 211 -8.59 -2.44 -3.79
CA GLU A 211 -9.48 -1.37 -4.27
C GLU A 211 -10.73 -1.93 -4.98
N GLU A 212 -10.61 -3.00 -5.75
CA GLU A 212 -11.76 -3.72 -6.36
C GLU A 212 -12.73 -4.19 -5.28
N GLN A 213 -12.22 -4.81 -4.21
CA GLN A 213 -13.04 -5.26 -3.08
C GLN A 213 -13.73 -4.10 -2.37
N ILE A 214 -13.02 -3.00 -2.09
CA ILE A 214 -13.59 -1.79 -1.47
C ILE A 214 -14.70 -1.21 -2.35
N LEU A 215 -14.49 -1.14 -3.67
CA LEU A 215 -15.48 -0.62 -4.61
C LEU A 215 -16.72 -1.52 -4.70
N LEU A 216 -16.55 -2.85 -4.73
CA LEU A 216 -17.66 -3.81 -4.76
C LEU A 216 -18.47 -3.81 -3.46
N GLN A 217 -17.82 -3.62 -2.31
CA GLN A 217 -18.51 -3.44 -1.03
C GLN A 217 -19.28 -2.11 -0.99
N HIS A 218 -18.81 -1.10 -1.72
CA HIS A 218 -19.40 0.24 -1.67
C HIS A 218 -20.53 0.46 -2.68
N TYR A 219 -20.30 0.10 -3.94
CA TYR A 219 -21.21 0.40 -5.04
C TYR A 219 -21.96 -0.85 -5.50
N LYS A 220 -23.23 -0.98 -5.09
CA LYS A 220 -24.08 -2.16 -5.38
C LYS A 220 -24.30 -2.44 -6.87
N ASN A 221 -24.17 -1.42 -7.73
CA ASN A 221 -24.43 -1.52 -9.17
C ASN A 221 -23.15 -1.52 -10.02
N VAL A 222 -21.96 -1.62 -9.41
CA VAL A 222 -20.70 -1.65 -10.14
C VAL A 222 -20.31 -3.09 -10.43
N GLU A 223 -20.21 -3.41 -11.73
CA GLU A 223 -19.68 -4.68 -12.20
C GLU A 223 -18.26 -4.48 -12.72
N PHE A 224 -17.33 -5.36 -12.36
CA PHE A 224 -15.99 -5.37 -12.94
C PHE A 224 -15.96 -6.21 -14.20
N LYS A 225 -15.59 -5.60 -15.33
CA LYS A 225 -15.45 -6.28 -16.63
C LYS A 225 -14.01 -6.23 -17.10
N VAL A 226 -13.57 -7.29 -17.79
CA VAL A 226 -12.27 -7.25 -18.45
C VAL A 226 -12.33 -6.33 -19.66
N VAL A 227 -11.23 -5.61 -19.94
CA VAL A 227 -11.12 -4.67 -21.06
C VAL A 227 -11.51 -5.34 -22.38
N LYS A 228 -11.18 -6.63 -22.57
CA LYS A 228 -11.58 -7.40 -23.76
C LYS A 228 -13.08 -7.38 -24.05
N ASP A 229 -13.92 -7.37 -23.02
CA ASP A 229 -15.37 -7.56 -23.16
C ASP A 229 -16.12 -6.24 -23.40
N ILE A 230 -15.44 -5.10 -23.22
CA ILE A 230 -16.01 -3.75 -23.35
C ILE A 230 -15.47 -2.97 -24.55
N ILE A 231 -14.50 -3.54 -25.28
CA ILE A 231 -13.94 -2.94 -26.49
C ILE A 231 -14.32 -3.72 -27.74
N LYS A 232 -14.36 -3.06 -28.89
CA LYS A 232 -14.48 -3.70 -30.20
C LYS A 232 -13.11 -4.17 -30.70
N SER A 233 -12.08 -3.33 -30.56
CA SER A 233 -10.73 -3.67 -30.99
C SER A 233 -9.66 -2.84 -30.29
N ILE A 234 -8.43 -3.35 -30.31
CA ILE A 234 -7.23 -2.60 -29.94
C ILE A 234 -6.20 -2.73 -31.04
N THR A 235 -5.69 -1.65 -31.61
CA THR A 235 -4.74 -1.68 -32.74
C THR A 235 -3.56 -0.73 -32.51
N PRO A 236 -2.34 -1.05 -32.95
CA PRO A 236 -1.26 -0.06 -33.01
C PRO A 236 -1.63 1.08 -33.96
N VAL A 237 -1.34 2.31 -33.57
CA VAL A 237 -1.58 3.50 -34.41
C VAL A 237 -0.57 3.53 -35.56
N LYS A 238 -1.05 3.82 -36.78
CA LYS A 238 -0.20 3.95 -37.98
C LYS A 238 0.16 5.42 -38.25
N ASP A 239 1.30 5.67 -38.88
CA ASP A 239 1.76 7.04 -39.20
C ASP A 239 0.83 7.80 -40.16
N SER A 240 -0.01 7.08 -40.91
CA SER A 240 -0.95 7.62 -41.91
C SER A 240 -2.39 7.72 -41.41
N GLU A 241 -2.63 7.53 -40.11
CA GLU A 241 -3.98 7.46 -39.55
C GLU A 241 -4.54 8.88 -39.33
N ASP A 242 -5.78 9.11 -39.76
CA ASP A 242 -6.47 10.39 -39.57
C ASP A 242 -7.20 10.38 -38.22
N PHE A 243 -6.90 11.37 -37.38
CA PHE A 243 -7.45 11.51 -36.01
C PHE A 243 -8.74 12.33 -35.98
N SER A 244 -9.32 12.62 -37.16
CA SER A 244 -10.52 13.44 -37.32
C SER A 244 -11.81 12.80 -36.79
N ASN A 245 -11.85 11.48 -36.57
CA ASN A 245 -13.03 10.74 -36.08
C ASN A 245 -12.75 10.09 -34.72
N SER A 246 -12.85 10.90 -33.65
CA SER A 246 -12.28 10.57 -32.33
C SER A 246 -13.29 10.36 -31.20
N GLU A 247 -14.60 10.47 -31.44
CA GLU A 247 -15.60 10.41 -30.34
C GLU A 247 -15.61 9.09 -29.59
N ASN A 248 -15.15 8.02 -30.24
CA ASN A 248 -15.32 6.63 -29.81
C ASN A 248 -14.01 5.89 -29.54
N GLU A 249 -12.88 6.58 -29.72
CA GLU A 249 -11.55 5.99 -29.67
C GLU A 249 -10.77 6.57 -28.49
N ILE A 250 -10.06 5.73 -27.76
CA ILE A 250 -9.09 6.17 -26.75
C ILE A 250 -7.68 5.76 -27.18
N TYR A 251 -6.70 6.55 -26.75
CA TYR A 251 -5.30 6.34 -27.08
C TYR A 251 -4.50 6.13 -25.81
N ILE A 252 -3.72 5.04 -25.78
CA ILE A 252 -2.82 4.73 -24.67
C ILE A 252 -1.44 4.42 -25.22
N THR A 253 -0.39 4.95 -24.57
CA THR A 253 0.97 4.60 -24.95
C THR A 253 1.29 3.17 -24.50
N LYS A 254 2.28 2.54 -25.14
CA LYS A 254 2.78 1.25 -24.65
C LYS A 254 3.40 1.34 -23.26
N GLN A 255 3.69 2.53 -22.72
CA GLN A 255 4.11 2.69 -21.32
C GLN A 255 2.91 2.78 -20.36
N GLY A 256 1.67 2.89 -20.83
CA GLY A 256 0.48 3.06 -19.99
C GLY A 256 0.11 4.51 -19.70
N ASN A 257 0.58 5.47 -20.50
CA ASN A 257 0.17 6.87 -20.35
C ASN A 257 -0.92 7.23 -21.37
N LEU A 258 -1.87 8.08 -20.98
CA LEU A 258 -2.87 8.60 -21.90
C LEU A 258 -2.44 10.00 -22.35
N PRO A 259 -2.08 10.20 -23.64
CA PRO A 259 -1.60 11.50 -24.12
C PRO A 259 -2.74 12.52 -24.15
N SER A 260 -2.55 13.68 -23.54
CA SER A 260 -3.53 14.79 -23.58
C SER A 260 -3.69 15.39 -24.98
N LYS A 261 -2.68 15.25 -25.84
CA LYS A 261 -2.70 15.59 -27.26
C LYS A 261 -1.91 14.55 -28.03
N ILE A 262 -2.45 14.07 -29.15
CA ILE A 262 -1.74 13.15 -30.03
C ILE A 262 -0.77 13.96 -30.88
N ASN A 263 0.53 13.85 -30.57
CA ASN A 263 1.58 14.49 -31.36
C ASN A 263 1.99 13.58 -32.52
N HIS A 264 2.07 14.12 -33.74
CA HIS A 264 2.39 13.39 -34.98
C HIS A 264 3.80 12.75 -35.06
N LYS A 265 4.56 12.71 -33.95
CA LYS A 265 5.98 12.32 -33.95
C LYS A 265 6.28 10.97 -33.28
N ASN A 266 5.31 10.23 -32.73
CA ASN A 266 5.58 8.97 -32.01
C ASN A 266 4.41 7.94 -32.05
N PHE A 267 3.83 7.70 -33.22
CA PHE A 267 2.69 6.76 -33.37
C PHE A 267 3.04 5.31 -33.09
N SER A 268 4.29 4.90 -33.31
CA SER A 268 4.78 3.54 -33.05
C SER A 268 4.62 3.10 -31.59
N ASN A 269 4.47 4.06 -30.68
CA ASN A 269 4.30 3.86 -29.26
C ASN A 269 2.84 3.95 -28.78
N LEU A 270 1.88 4.17 -29.68
CA LEU A 270 0.46 4.32 -29.34
C LEU A 270 -0.36 3.08 -29.71
N LEU A 271 -1.31 2.77 -28.84
CA LEU A 271 -2.37 1.81 -29.04
C LEU A 271 -3.69 2.57 -29.08
N LYS A 272 -4.46 2.35 -30.14
CA LYS A 272 -5.82 2.81 -30.31
C LYS A 272 -6.77 1.75 -29.78
N ILE A 273 -7.72 2.15 -28.95
CA ILE A 273 -8.75 1.28 -28.40
C ILE A 273 -10.09 1.83 -28.88
N ASP A 274 -10.80 1.04 -29.69
CA ASP A 274 -12.16 1.32 -30.15
C ASP A 274 -13.14 0.65 -29.18
N VAL A 275 -13.94 1.44 -28.47
CA VAL A 275 -14.80 0.94 -27.39
C VAL A 275 -16.18 0.52 -27.89
N ASN A 276 -16.88 -0.30 -27.11
CA ASN A 276 -18.29 -0.58 -27.33
C ASN A 276 -19.16 0.42 -26.55
N HIS A 277 -19.69 1.45 -27.22
CA HIS A 277 -20.51 2.53 -26.59
C HIS A 277 -21.76 2.05 -25.88
N ASN A 278 -22.25 0.85 -26.21
CA ASN A 278 -23.39 0.27 -25.51
C ASN A 278 -23.02 -0.23 -24.09
N LEU A 279 -21.72 -0.34 -23.80
CA LEU A 279 -21.19 -0.84 -22.54
C LEU A 279 -20.39 0.22 -21.79
N ILE A 280 -19.61 1.05 -22.52
CA ILE A 280 -18.72 2.02 -21.90
C ILE A 280 -18.62 3.33 -22.66
N ASN A 281 -18.67 4.43 -21.91
CA ASN A 281 -18.38 5.77 -22.38
C ASN A 281 -16.85 5.95 -22.55
N PRO A 282 -16.37 6.35 -23.74
CA PRO A 282 -14.94 6.57 -24.02
C PRO A 282 -14.26 7.53 -23.03
N LYS A 283 -14.93 8.63 -22.70
CA LYS A 283 -14.42 9.64 -21.75
C LYS A 283 -14.34 9.08 -20.33
N TYR A 284 -15.31 8.25 -19.94
CA TYR A 284 -15.25 7.57 -18.64
C TYR A 284 -14.05 6.62 -18.57
N LEU A 285 -13.81 5.80 -19.61
CA LEU A 285 -12.66 4.90 -19.67
C LEU A 285 -11.33 5.69 -19.61
N GLU A 286 -11.29 6.83 -20.28
CA GLU A 286 -10.18 7.77 -20.26
C GLU A 286 -9.92 8.35 -18.85
N ILE A 287 -10.97 8.75 -18.14
CA ILE A 287 -10.92 9.21 -16.73
C ILE A 287 -10.42 8.08 -15.83
N TYR A 288 -10.95 6.86 -15.99
CA TYR A 288 -10.54 5.70 -15.22
C TYR A 288 -9.05 5.43 -15.36
N PHE A 289 -8.51 5.33 -16.58
CA PHE A 289 -7.09 5.06 -16.74
C PHE A 289 -6.19 6.20 -16.23
N ARG A 290 -6.68 7.44 -16.12
CA ARG A 290 -5.95 8.54 -15.47
C ARG A 290 -6.08 8.55 -13.95
N SER A 291 -7.06 7.86 -13.38
CA SER A 291 -7.22 7.73 -11.93
C SER A 291 -6.07 6.96 -11.29
N SER A 292 -5.93 7.06 -9.96
CA SER A 292 -4.95 6.29 -9.20
C SER A 292 -5.09 4.78 -9.45
N LEU A 293 -6.30 4.24 -9.35
CA LEU A 293 -6.58 2.82 -9.57
C LEU A 293 -6.25 2.39 -11.01
N GLY A 294 -6.58 3.22 -12.01
CA GLY A 294 -6.24 2.96 -13.40
C GLY A 294 -4.73 2.90 -13.64
N GLN A 295 -3.97 3.82 -13.05
CA GLN A 295 -2.51 3.84 -13.14
C GLN A 295 -1.86 2.64 -12.44
N ILE A 296 -2.36 2.26 -11.25
CA ILE A 296 -1.89 1.04 -10.55
C ILE A 296 -2.22 -0.21 -11.38
N SER A 297 -3.41 -0.27 -11.98
CA SER A 297 -3.83 -1.37 -12.88
C SER A 297 -2.94 -1.49 -14.12
N LEU A 298 -2.47 -0.37 -14.68
CA LEU A 298 -1.53 -0.38 -15.80
C LEU A 298 -0.13 -0.78 -15.34
N LYS A 299 0.32 -0.30 -14.17
CA LYS A 299 1.61 -0.69 -13.56
C LYS A 299 1.68 -2.18 -13.28
N SER A 300 0.59 -2.81 -12.82
CA SER A 300 0.56 -4.23 -12.45
C SER A 300 0.81 -5.19 -13.62
N ILE A 301 0.68 -4.72 -14.87
CA ILE A 301 0.93 -5.51 -16.09
C ILE A 301 2.14 -5.04 -16.91
N GLN A 302 2.89 -4.04 -16.42
CA GLN A 302 4.09 -3.54 -17.12
C GLN A 302 5.20 -4.60 -17.16
N LEU A 303 5.97 -4.59 -18.23
CA LEU A 303 7.12 -5.47 -18.46
C LEU A 303 8.35 -4.67 -18.84
N GLY A 304 9.53 -5.28 -18.66
CA GLY A 304 10.81 -4.66 -19.02
C GLY A 304 11.35 -3.78 -17.91
N SER A 305 12.61 -4.02 -17.53
CA SER A 305 13.31 -3.26 -16.50
C SER A 305 13.72 -1.88 -17.01
N SER A 306 14.51 -1.81 -18.09
CA SER A 306 15.08 -0.54 -18.57
C SER A 306 14.06 0.39 -19.22
N ILE A 307 13.11 -0.15 -19.99
CA ILE A 307 12.04 0.60 -20.64
C ILE A 307 10.74 -0.18 -20.39
N PRO A 308 9.90 0.28 -19.45
CA PRO A 308 8.61 -0.32 -19.17
C PRO A 308 7.71 -0.31 -20.41
N TYR A 309 7.02 -1.42 -20.67
CA TYR A 309 6.04 -1.54 -21.75
C TYR A 309 4.89 -2.47 -21.37
N ILE A 310 3.75 -2.29 -22.02
CA ILE A 310 2.52 -3.05 -21.84
C ILE A 310 2.24 -3.79 -23.15
N ARG A 311 2.01 -5.10 -23.05
CA ARG A 311 1.57 -5.91 -24.20
C ARG A 311 0.07 -5.76 -24.38
N ARG A 312 -0.37 -5.74 -25.64
CA ARG A 312 -1.81 -5.72 -26.00
C ARG A 312 -2.57 -6.87 -25.33
N THR A 313 -1.98 -8.06 -25.28
CA THR A 313 -2.59 -9.26 -24.66
C THR A 313 -2.84 -9.11 -23.16
N ASP A 314 -2.02 -8.32 -22.47
CA ASP A 314 -2.12 -8.13 -21.02
C ASP A 314 -3.05 -6.96 -20.70
N LEU A 315 -3.05 -5.91 -21.53
CA LEU A 315 -4.02 -4.81 -21.42
C LEU A 315 -5.47 -5.30 -21.53
N LEU A 316 -5.74 -6.28 -22.40
CA LEU A 316 -7.06 -6.90 -22.56
C LEU A 316 -7.57 -7.63 -21.31
N LYS A 317 -6.67 -8.01 -20.39
CA LYS A 317 -7.01 -8.77 -19.17
C LYS A 317 -7.28 -7.86 -17.96
N ILE A 318 -6.98 -6.57 -18.06
CA ILE A 318 -7.28 -5.62 -16.97
C ILE A 318 -8.78 -5.66 -16.71
N LYS A 319 -9.16 -5.75 -15.43
CA LYS A 319 -10.53 -5.54 -14.99
C LYS A 319 -10.74 -4.07 -14.67
N ILE A 320 -11.88 -3.53 -15.07
CA ILE A 320 -12.26 -2.16 -14.75
C ILE A 320 -13.70 -2.11 -14.22
N PRO A 321 -14.02 -1.16 -13.33
CA PRO A 321 -15.39 -0.94 -12.90
C PRO A 321 -16.21 -0.33 -14.04
N VAL A 322 -17.36 -0.95 -14.34
CA VAL A 322 -18.29 -0.51 -15.38
C VAL A 322 -19.65 -0.23 -14.74
N PRO A 323 -19.87 0.98 -14.19
CA PRO A 323 -21.19 1.39 -13.71
C PRO A 323 -22.17 1.55 -14.88
N PRO A 324 -23.48 1.70 -14.63
CA PRO A 324 -24.47 2.01 -15.66
C PRO A 324 -24.07 3.23 -16.52
N LEU A 325 -24.42 3.24 -17.81
CA LEU A 325 -24.05 4.33 -18.75
C LEU A 325 -24.48 5.73 -18.28
N ILE A 326 -25.58 5.81 -17.52
CA ILE A 326 -26.06 7.05 -16.92
C ILE A 326 -25.04 7.56 -15.88
N GLU A 327 -24.66 6.72 -14.93
CA GLU A 327 -23.65 7.05 -13.91
C GLU A 327 -22.28 7.36 -14.54
N GLN A 328 -21.89 6.65 -15.62
CA GLN A 328 -20.67 6.98 -16.37
C GLN A 328 -20.73 8.40 -16.95
N SER A 329 -21.90 8.82 -17.45
CA SER A 329 -22.10 10.17 -18.01
C SER A 329 -22.07 11.23 -16.92
N ASP A 330 -22.66 10.96 -15.75
CA ASP A 330 -22.59 11.84 -14.59
C ASP A 330 -21.13 12.06 -14.15
N ILE A 331 -20.32 11.00 -14.10
CA ILE A 331 -18.89 11.08 -13.79
C ILE A 331 -18.14 11.94 -14.81
N VAL A 332 -18.45 11.80 -16.09
CA VAL A 332 -17.85 12.61 -17.16
C VAL A 332 -18.20 14.09 -16.97
N GLU A 333 -19.48 14.41 -16.71
CA GLU A 333 -19.93 15.79 -16.49
C GLU A 333 -19.25 16.42 -15.26
N VAL A 334 -19.16 15.67 -14.15
CA VAL A 334 -18.45 16.12 -12.94
C VAL A 334 -16.97 16.37 -13.24
N ASN A 335 -16.31 15.47 -13.98
CA ASN A 335 -14.91 15.64 -14.34
C ASN A 335 -14.67 16.84 -15.26
N GLU A 336 -15.60 17.14 -16.19
CA GLU A 336 -15.55 18.35 -17.01
C GLU A 336 -15.64 19.61 -16.17
N LYS A 337 -16.59 19.68 -15.23
CA LYS A 337 -16.72 20.79 -14.26
C LYS A 337 -15.47 20.95 -13.39
N LEU A 338 -14.85 19.83 -12.97
CA LEU A 338 -13.60 19.86 -12.21
C LEU A 338 -12.43 20.41 -13.03
N ASN A 339 -12.37 20.09 -14.33
CA ASN A 339 -11.34 20.64 -15.20
C ASN A 339 -11.54 22.14 -15.43
N GLU A 340 -12.77 22.60 -15.64
CA GLU A 340 -13.09 24.03 -15.72
C GLU A 340 -12.66 24.77 -14.44
N LEU A 341 -12.94 24.19 -13.27
CA LEU A 341 -12.51 24.74 -11.99
C LEU A 341 -10.98 24.83 -11.88
N LYS A 342 -10.25 23.78 -12.29
CA LYS A 342 -8.78 23.77 -12.31
C LYS A 342 -8.21 24.85 -13.23
N GLU A 343 -8.76 25.01 -14.43
CA GLU A 343 -8.34 26.06 -15.36
C GLU A 343 -8.60 27.46 -14.78
N ARG A 344 -9.73 27.64 -14.08
CA ARG A 344 -10.04 28.90 -13.41
C ARG A 344 -9.09 29.19 -12.24
N ILE A 345 -8.73 28.17 -11.46
CA ILE A 345 -7.72 28.31 -10.40
C ILE A 345 -6.36 28.67 -11.01
N ALA A 346 -5.93 27.99 -12.06
CA ALA A 346 -4.68 28.31 -12.76
C ALA A 346 -4.68 29.73 -13.35
N SER A 347 -5.83 30.22 -13.85
CA SER A 347 -5.94 31.61 -14.31
C SER A 347 -5.79 32.59 -13.15
N LEU A 348 -6.39 32.29 -11.99
CA LEU A 348 -6.27 33.11 -10.78
C LEU A 348 -4.82 33.16 -10.28
N GLU A 349 -4.11 32.03 -10.24
CA GLU A 349 -2.68 31.98 -9.86
C GLU A 349 -1.81 32.91 -10.72
N ASN A 350 -2.08 32.95 -12.03
CA ASN A 350 -1.39 33.86 -12.95
C ASN A 350 -1.75 35.33 -12.70
N GLU A 351 -3.03 35.62 -12.39
CA GLU A 351 -3.48 36.97 -12.04
C GLU A 351 -2.84 37.47 -10.73
N PHE A 352 -2.63 36.60 -9.73
CA PHE A 352 -2.00 36.95 -8.44
C PHE A 352 -0.51 37.26 -8.54
N SER A 353 0.19 36.60 -9.46
CA SER A 353 1.60 36.89 -9.72
C SER A 353 1.82 38.36 -10.13
N LEU A 354 0.75 39.07 -10.49
CA LEU A 354 0.77 40.44 -11.00
C LEU A 354 0.00 41.45 -10.11
N ASN A 355 -0.73 41.02 -9.06
CA ASN A 355 -1.62 41.92 -8.31
C ASN A 355 -1.66 41.61 -6.79
N LEU A 356 -0.92 42.41 -6.00
CA LEU A 356 -0.70 42.19 -4.55
C LEU A 356 -1.87 42.66 -3.66
N SER A 357 -2.74 43.53 -4.15
CA SER A 357 -3.74 44.27 -3.34
C SER A 357 -5.08 43.57 -3.11
N SER A 358 -5.36 42.44 -3.78
CA SER A 358 -6.59 41.65 -3.64
C SER A 358 -6.43 40.34 -2.85
N SER A 359 -5.21 40.02 -2.40
CA SER A 359 -4.84 38.74 -1.76
C SER A 359 -5.72 38.34 -0.57
N LYS A 360 -6.17 39.31 0.24
CA LYS A 360 -6.99 39.05 1.43
C LYS A 360 -8.41 38.56 1.11
N PHE A 361 -9.09 39.21 0.17
CA PHE A 361 -10.44 38.83 -0.24
C PHE A 361 -10.46 37.46 -0.94
N ILE A 362 -9.44 37.15 -1.72
CA ILE A 362 -9.33 35.84 -2.37
C ILE A 362 -8.93 34.77 -1.36
N SER A 363 -8.07 35.05 -0.38
CA SER A 363 -7.79 34.10 0.70
C SER A 363 -9.07 33.73 1.47
N GLU A 364 -9.90 34.70 1.84
CA GLU A 364 -11.19 34.45 2.51
C GLU A 364 -12.14 33.62 1.63
N LYS A 365 -12.18 33.89 0.32
CA LYS A 365 -13.02 33.14 -0.62
C LYS A 365 -12.50 31.72 -0.85
N ILE A 366 -11.18 31.54 -0.95
CA ILE A 366 -10.54 30.22 -1.04
C ILE A 366 -10.81 29.44 0.23
N GLU A 367 -10.63 30.02 1.40
CA GLU A 367 -10.90 29.38 2.69
C GLU A 367 -12.37 28.96 2.81
N THR A 368 -13.30 29.83 2.37
CA THR A 368 -14.73 29.50 2.33
C THR A 368 -15.02 28.35 1.35
N THR A 369 -14.45 28.38 0.14
CA THR A 369 -14.63 27.32 -0.85
C THR A 369 -13.97 26.01 -0.41
N LEU A 370 -12.79 26.07 0.21
CA LEU A 370 -12.13 24.91 0.82
C LEU A 370 -13.03 24.30 1.88
N ASN A 371 -13.58 25.11 2.80
CA ASN A 371 -14.50 24.65 3.83
C ASN A 371 -15.78 24.01 3.24
N GLN A 372 -16.27 24.52 2.11
CA GLN A 372 -17.43 23.96 1.40
C GLN A 372 -17.11 22.64 0.68
N ILE A 373 -15.92 22.52 0.08
CA ILE A 373 -15.45 21.30 -0.59
C ILE A 373 -15.08 20.24 0.45
N SER A 374 -14.50 20.65 1.58
CA SER A 374 -14.17 19.80 2.72
C SER A 374 -15.37 19.51 3.61
N HIS A 375 -16.60 19.75 3.14
CA HIS A 375 -17.73 18.92 3.56
C HIS A 375 -17.51 17.50 3.02
N ASP A 376 -16.45 16.85 3.51
CA ASP A 376 -16.33 15.41 3.50
C ASP A 376 -17.62 14.91 4.13
N SER A 377 -18.44 14.22 3.36
CA SER A 377 -19.46 13.42 4.02
C SER A 377 -18.72 12.48 4.97
N ILE A 378 -19.34 12.14 6.09
CA ILE A 378 -18.74 11.15 7.01
C ILE A 378 -18.43 9.84 6.24
N ASN A 379 -19.18 9.57 5.18
CA ASN A 379 -18.93 8.49 4.23
C ASN A 379 -17.60 8.65 3.48
N ASP A 380 -17.23 9.85 3.02
CA ASP A 380 -15.93 10.09 2.36
C ASP A 380 -14.77 9.85 3.33
N ARG A 381 -14.92 10.26 4.59
CA ARG A 381 -13.93 9.97 5.65
C ARG A 381 -13.83 8.48 5.94
N ILE A 382 -14.95 7.77 6.00
CA ILE A 382 -14.98 6.31 6.13
C ILE A 382 -14.28 5.66 4.94
N ILE A 383 -14.56 6.10 3.70
CA ILE A 383 -13.89 5.60 2.49
C ILE A 383 -12.38 5.84 2.56
N HIS A 384 -11.96 7.05 2.95
CA HIS A 384 -10.56 7.37 3.14
C HIS A 384 -9.90 6.41 4.13
N CYS A 385 -10.54 6.19 5.28
CA CYS A 385 -10.07 5.23 6.26
C CYS A 385 -9.89 3.86 5.62
N LEU A 386 -10.95 3.28 5.06
CA LEU A 386 -10.96 1.94 4.44
C LEU A 386 -9.85 1.76 3.40
N LYS A 387 -9.60 2.77 2.56
CA LYS A 387 -8.52 2.75 1.55
C LYS A 387 -7.15 2.77 2.19
N THR A 388 -6.90 3.73 3.09
CA THR A 388 -5.60 3.86 3.76
C THR A 388 -5.29 2.64 4.63
N GLY A 389 -6.30 2.01 5.22
CA GLY A 389 -6.12 0.92 6.17
C GLY A 389 -5.68 1.41 7.55
N GLU A 390 -5.61 0.49 8.51
CA GLU A 390 -5.14 0.79 9.85
C GLU A 390 -3.72 1.36 9.83
N ASN A 391 -3.51 2.39 10.64
CA ASN A 391 -2.24 3.10 10.76
C ASN A 391 -2.20 3.89 12.09
N LYS A 392 -1.24 4.81 12.22
CA LYS A 392 -1.05 5.64 13.41
C LYS A 392 -2.27 6.51 13.78
N ASN A 393 -3.15 6.82 12.83
CA ASN A 393 -4.33 7.65 13.01
C ASN A 393 -5.64 6.91 12.67
N ILE A 394 -5.61 5.63 12.27
CA ILE A 394 -6.81 4.87 11.87
C ILE A 394 -6.78 3.49 12.52
N GLU A 395 -7.87 3.11 13.18
CA GLU A 395 -8.06 1.79 13.81
C GLU A 395 -9.45 1.24 13.47
N TYR A 396 -9.53 -0.07 13.23
CA TYR A 396 -10.76 -0.81 13.03
C TYR A 396 -11.06 -1.73 14.20
N LYS A 397 -12.35 -1.91 14.51
CA LYS A 397 -12.82 -2.96 15.39
C LYS A 397 -14.13 -3.52 14.85
N GLU A 398 -14.24 -4.84 14.85
CA GLU A 398 -15.45 -5.52 14.37
C GLU A 398 -16.68 -5.18 15.23
N SER A 399 -16.50 -4.90 16.52
CA SER A 399 -17.56 -4.41 17.40
C SER A 399 -16.99 -3.58 18.56
N PHE A 400 -17.86 -2.85 19.27
CA PHE A 400 -17.44 -2.06 20.43
C PHE A 400 -17.32 -2.92 21.69
N SER A 401 -18.21 -3.91 21.86
CA SER A 401 -18.29 -4.73 23.07
C SER A 401 -18.78 -6.16 22.84
N LEU A 402 -19.37 -6.51 21.69
CA LEU A 402 -19.89 -7.85 21.42
C LEU A 402 -18.74 -8.85 21.19
N ASN A 403 -18.76 -9.99 21.89
CA ASN A 403 -17.87 -11.09 21.52
C ASN A 403 -18.35 -11.77 20.23
N VAL A 404 -17.79 -11.36 19.09
CA VAL A 404 -18.23 -11.81 17.77
C VAL A 404 -17.99 -13.31 17.55
N LYS A 405 -16.96 -13.89 18.20
CA LYS A 405 -16.64 -15.34 18.09
C LYS A 405 -17.64 -16.24 18.81
N GLU A 406 -18.27 -15.75 19.89
CA GLU A 406 -19.21 -16.51 20.72
C GLU A 406 -20.68 -16.09 20.52
N LYS A 407 -20.96 -15.14 19.62
CA LYS A 407 -22.28 -14.48 19.50
C LYS A 407 -23.45 -15.44 19.30
N GLU A 408 -23.25 -16.53 18.56
CA GLU A 408 -24.28 -17.55 18.30
C GLU A 408 -24.61 -18.43 19.53
N LYS A 409 -23.67 -18.55 20.48
CA LYS A 409 -23.82 -19.40 21.68
C LYS A 409 -24.22 -18.61 22.91
N ASN A 410 -23.60 -17.45 23.11
CA ASN A 410 -23.78 -16.61 24.29
C ASN A 410 -23.52 -15.13 23.95
N PRO A 411 -24.51 -14.41 23.40
CA PRO A 411 -24.36 -13.00 23.07
C PRO A 411 -24.20 -12.17 24.34
N ARG A 412 -23.00 -11.63 24.55
CA ARG A 412 -22.66 -10.84 25.74
C ARG A 412 -21.66 -9.74 25.42
N LYS A 413 -21.63 -8.76 26.31
CA LYS A 413 -20.59 -7.72 26.37
C LYS A 413 -19.29 -8.33 26.91
N ASP A 414 -18.20 -8.11 26.20
CA ASP A 414 -16.85 -8.54 26.55
C ASP A 414 -16.01 -7.33 26.98
N LYS A 415 -15.44 -7.41 28.18
CA LYS A 415 -14.62 -6.33 28.74
C LYS A 415 -13.32 -6.15 27.98
N ALA A 416 -12.76 -7.20 27.40
CA ALA A 416 -11.51 -7.11 26.65
C ALA A 416 -11.70 -6.36 25.32
N ILE A 417 -12.83 -6.60 24.64
CA ILE A 417 -13.20 -5.91 23.41
C ILE A 417 -13.48 -4.42 23.69
N GLU A 418 -14.25 -4.15 24.74
CA GLU A 418 -14.51 -2.78 25.18
C GLU A 418 -13.23 -2.04 25.57
N LEU A 419 -12.34 -2.69 26.33
CA LEU A 419 -11.04 -2.12 26.68
C LEU A 419 -10.22 -1.81 25.43
N SER A 420 -10.26 -2.68 24.42
CA SER A 420 -9.56 -2.49 23.15
C SER A 420 -10.00 -1.22 22.44
N ALA A 421 -11.31 -0.94 22.35
CA ALA A 421 -11.83 0.29 21.77
C ALA A 421 -11.47 1.53 22.62
N LEU A 422 -11.67 1.46 23.93
CA LEU A 422 -11.44 2.60 24.83
C LEU A 422 -9.96 2.97 24.96
N LYS A 423 -9.05 1.99 25.03
CA LYS A 423 -7.61 2.27 25.08
C LYS A 423 -7.14 2.94 23.79
N THR A 424 -7.74 2.60 22.64
CA THR A 424 -7.44 3.27 21.37
C THR A 424 -7.86 4.73 21.39
N ILE A 425 -9.04 5.06 21.92
CA ILE A 425 -9.46 6.47 22.09
C ILE A 425 -8.45 7.22 22.97
N VAL A 426 -8.02 6.63 24.08
CA VAL A 426 -6.97 7.21 24.95
C VAL A 426 -5.64 7.38 24.19
N GLY A 427 -5.24 6.38 23.41
CA GLY A 427 -4.05 6.42 22.57
C GLY A 427 -4.08 7.56 21.54
N PHE A 428 -5.23 7.81 20.91
CA PHE A 428 -5.42 8.92 19.97
C PHE A 428 -5.37 10.28 20.66
N LEU A 429 -6.07 10.44 21.79
CA LEU A 429 -6.03 11.67 22.60
C LEU A 429 -4.59 12.07 22.97
N ASN A 430 -3.79 11.07 23.38
CA ASN A 430 -2.41 11.28 23.81
C ASN A 430 -1.42 11.51 22.65
N SER A 431 -1.80 11.18 21.41
CA SER A 431 -0.92 11.25 20.24
C SER A 431 -1.31 12.40 19.32
N ASN A 432 -1.62 12.11 18.05
CA ASN A 432 -1.94 13.08 17.00
C ASN A 432 -3.43 13.07 16.62
N GLY A 433 -4.30 12.51 17.47
CA GLY A 433 -5.69 12.23 17.13
C GLY A 433 -5.83 11.06 16.15
N GLY A 434 -7.06 10.80 15.69
CA GLY A 434 -7.34 9.74 14.73
C GLY A 434 -8.81 9.36 14.62
N TYR A 435 -9.07 8.33 13.83
CA TYR A 435 -10.38 7.76 13.55
C TYR A 435 -10.43 6.31 14.03
N LEU A 436 -11.48 5.97 14.78
CA LEU A 436 -11.82 4.61 15.17
C LEU A 436 -13.14 4.21 14.50
N LEU A 437 -13.09 3.24 13.59
CA LEU A 437 -14.26 2.68 12.93
C LEU A 437 -14.68 1.38 13.63
N ILE A 438 -15.93 1.33 14.09
CA ILE A 438 -16.52 0.13 14.68
C ILE A 438 -17.55 -0.47 13.71
N GLY A 439 -17.51 -1.80 13.56
CA GLY A 439 -18.28 -2.55 12.56
C GLY A 439 -17.43 -2.96 11.35
N VAL A 440 -16.11 -2.86 11.45
CA VAL A 440 -15.13 -3.18 10.41
C VAL A 440 -14.07 -4.10 11.01
N ASP A 441 -13.76 -5.22 10.38
CA ASP A 441 -12.68 -6.10 10.86
C ASP A 441 -11.28 -5.60 10.43
N ASP A 442 -10.25 -6.28 10.90
CA ASP A 442 -8.86 -5.99 10.56
C ASP A 442 -8.61 -6.12 9.04
N ASN A 443 -9.46 -6.88 8.32
CA ASN A 443 -9.44 -7.03 6.87
C ASN A 443 -10.22 -5.92 6.12
N ALA A 444 -10.61 -4.83 6.78
CA ALA A 444 -11.43 -3.76 6.21
C ALA A 444 -12.78 -4.26 5.64
N THR A 445 -13.22 -5.44 6.08
CA THR A 445 -14.52 -6.01 5.74
C THR A 445 -15.58 -5.40 6.65
N ILE A 446 -16.62 -4.85 6.04
CA ILE A 446 -17.71 -4.20 6.73
C ILE A 446 -18.72 -5.26 7.18
N PHE A 447 -18.80 -5.48 8.49
CA PHE A 447 -19.82 -6.32 9.14
C PHE A 447 -20.99 -5.50 9.68
N GLY A 448 -20.71 -4.24 10.05
CA GLY A 448 -21.67 -3.36 10.70
C GLY A 448 -21.84 -3.61 12.19
N ILE A 449 -22.64 -2.77 12.83
CA ILE A 449 -22.98 -2.87 14.27
C ILE A 449 -24.36 -3.49 14.52
N GLU A 450 -25.03 -3.98 13.48
CA GLU A 450 -26.40 -4.50 13.53
C GLU A 450 -26.55 -5.66 14.51
N ASP A 451 -25.64 -6.63 14.48
CA ASP A 451 -25.66 -7.76 15.39
C ASP A 451 -25.50 -7.29 16.84
N GLU A 452 -24.58 -6.36 17.09
CA GLU A 452 -24.37 -5.77 18.42
C GLU A 452 -25.63 -5.02 18.88
N LEU A 453 -26.22 -4.19 18.01
CA LEU A 453 -27.46 -3.48 18.29
C LEU A 453 -28.62 -4.44 18.60
N LYS A 454 -28.80 -5.49 17.80
CA LYS A 454 -29.86 -6.47 17.94
C LYS A 454 -29.72 -7.28 19.23
N MET A 455 -28.53 -7.82 19.47
CA MET A 455 -28.28 -8.76 20.55
C MET A 455 -28.14 -8.08 21.92
N LEU A 456 -27.55 -6.88 21.98
CA LEU A 456 -27.18 -6.24 23.24
C LEU A 456 -27.97 -4.95 23.54
N PHE A 457 -28.59 -4.33 22.53
CA PHE A 457 -29.21 -3.00 22.66
C PHE A 457 -30.62 -2.91 22.09
N LYS A 458 -31.30 -4.05 21.85
CA LYS A 458 -32.70 -4.11 21.37
C LYS A 458 -32.94 -3.29 20.10
N ASN A 459 -31.96 -3.24 19.19
CA ASN A 459 -31.97 -2.41 17.97
C ASN A 459 -32.13 -0.90 18.21
N ASN A 460 -31.79 -0.41 19.41
CA ASN A 460 -31.93 0.99 19.76
C ASN A 460 -30.58 1.73 19.67
N ASN A 461 -30.46 2.58 18.65
CA ASN A 461 -29.29 3.42 18.40
C ASN A 461 -28.94 4.33 19.60
N ASP A 462 -29.93 4.95 20.23
CA ASP A 462 -29.71 5.89 21.36
C ASP A 462 -29.18 5.15 22.58
N SER A 463 -29.69 3.95 22.84
CA SER A 463 -29.21 3.10 23.95
C SER A 463 -27.76 2.68 23.76
N TYR A 464 -27.34 2.47 22.51
CA TYR A 464 -25.95 2.17 22.16
C TYR A 464 -25.03 3.40 22.34
N LEU A 465 -25.45 4.57 21.82
CA LEU A 465 -24.68 5.82 21.99
C LEU A 465 -24.58 6.26 23.45
N LEU A 466 -25.63 6.05 24.26
CA LEU A 466 -25.61 6.29 25.70
C LEU A 466 -24.64 5.34 26.42
N TYR A 467 -24.59 4.08 26.01
CA TYR A 467 -23.62 3.13 26.55
C TYR A 467 -22.18 3.59 26.31
N ILE A 468 -21.85 3.99 25.08
CA ILE A 468 -20.52 4.53 24.73
C ILE A 468 -20.21 5.80 25.53
N LYS A 469 -21.17 6.72 25.62
CA LYS A 469 -21.06 7.93 26.45
C LYS A 469 -20.68 7.59 27.89
N ASP A 470 -21.38 6.63 28.51
CA ASP A 470 -21.10 6.22 29.87
C ASP A 470 -19.73 5.56 30.00
N LYS A 471 -19.26 4.82 29.00
CA LYS A 471 -17.91 4.26 29.00
C LYS A 471 -16.83 5.33 28.90
N ILE A 472 -16.95 6.28 27.99
CA ILE A 472 -16.02 7.41 27.88
C ILE A 472 -16.01 8.20 29.18
N LYS A 473 -17.18 8.55 29.72
CA LYS A 473 -17.30 9.29 30.98
C LYS A 473 -16.61 8.59 32.16
N ASN A 474 -16.87 7.29 32.33
CA ASN A 474 -16.42 6.56 33.51
C ASN A 474 -14.97 6.07 33.40
N LYS A 475 -14.46 5.85 32.17
CA LYS A 475 -13.14 5.26 31.94
C LYS A 475 -12.10 6.24 31.44
N ILE A 476 -12.49 7.33 30.77
CA ILE A 476 -11.57 8.30 30.17
C ILE A 476 -11.64 9.62 30.94
N GLY A 477 -12.84 10.18 31.10
CA GLY A 477 -13.06 11.44 31.81
C GLY A 477 -14.00 12.37 31.03
N VAL A 478 -14.64 13.29 31.74
CA VAL A 478 -15.60 14.23 31.13
C VAL A 478 -14.91 15.38 30.40
N GLU A 479 -13.71 15.73 30.85
CA GLU A 479 -12.85 16.78 30.32
C GLU A 479 -12.40 16.53 28.86
N PHE A 480 -12.41 15.27 28.43
CA PHE A 480 -11.99 14.87 27.08
C PHE A 480 -13.15 14.81 26.06
N PHE A 481 -14.41 14.97 26.47
CA PHE A 481 -15.57 14.88 25.55
C PHE A 481 -15.48 15.87 24.38
N GLN A 482 -14.92 17.05 24.61
CA GLN A 482 -14.77 18.06 23.56
C GLN A 482 -13.80 17.65 22.43
N TYR A 483 -13.00 16.60 22.66
CA TYR A 483 -12.04 16.05 21.69
C TYR A 483 -12.49 14.69 21.14
N ILE A 484 -13.71 14.24 21.46
CA ILE A 484 -14.23 12.95 21.00
C ILE A 484 -15.61 13.17 20.39
N ASN A 485 -15.67 13.12 19.06
CA ASN A 485 -16.91 13.16 18.32
C ASN A 485 -17.28 11.74 17.85
N TYR A 486 -18.53 11.32 18.05
CA TYR A 486 -18.94 9.97 17.66
C TYR A 486 -20.41 9.91 17.24
N GLN A 487 -20.69 9.08 16.24
CA GLN A 487 -22.04 8.91 15.70
C GLN A 487 -22.20 7.58 14.98
N ILE A 488 -23.45 7.14 14.86
CA ILE A 488 -23.81 6.01 13.99
C ILE A 488 -24.07 6.57 12.59
N THR A 489 -23.36 6.06 11.60
CA THR A 489 -23.48 6.46 10.20
C THR A 489 -24.00 5.28 9.38
N ASP A 490 -24.97 5.55 8.50
CA ASP A 490 -25.39 4.57 7.49
C ASP A 490 -24.43 4.62 6.30
N PHE A 491 -23.72 3.52 6.09
CA PHE A 491 -22.78 3.32 5.01
C PHE A 491 -23.25 2.15 4.15
N ASN A 492 -23.86 2.46 3.00
CA ASN A 492 -24.40 1.49 2.03
C ASN A 492 -25.49 0.54 2.54
N GLY A 493 -26.28 0.99 3.53
CA GLY A 493 -27.31 0.19 4.18
C GLY A 493 -26.79 -0.66 5.35
N THR A 494 -25.54 -0.42 5.76
CA THR A 494 -24.94 -0.99 6.96
C THR A 494 -24.57 0.13 7.92
N LYS A 495 -24.90 -0.03 9.20
CA LYS A 495 -24.61 0.93 10.26
C LYS A 495 -23.18 0.71 10.75
N LEU A 496 -22.41 1.79 10.78
CA LEU A 496 -21.08 1.85 11.40
C LEU A 496 -21.10 2.85 12.55
N LEU A 497 -20.32 2.62 13.58
CA LEU A 497 -20.03 3.66 14.58
C LEU A 497 -18.68 4.28 14.23
N PHE A 498 -18.72 5.57 13.89
CA PHE A 498 -17.54 6.36 13.55
C PHE A 498 -17.17 7.25 14.73
N ILE A 499 -15.94 7.14 15.22
CA ILE A 499 -15.40 7.92 16.34
C ILE A 499 -14.19 8.72 15.84
N GLU A 500 -14.31 10.04 15.86
CA GLU A 500 -13.24 11.00 15.56
C GLU A 500 -12.67 11.52 16.88
N VAL A 501 -11.36 11.44 17.03
CA VAL A 501 -10.65 11.81 18.25
C VAL A 501 -9.60 12.86 17.91
N ASP A 502 -9.76 14.06 18.46
CA ASP A 502 -8.78 15.12 18.34
C ASP A 502 -7.61 14.92 19.29
N LYS A 503 -6.46 15.48 18.92
CA LYS A 503 -5.29 15.55 19.80
C LYS A 503 -5.66 16.35 21.05
N SER A 504 -5.47 15.76 22.23
CA SER A 504 -5.71 16.47 23.49
C SER A 504 -4.53 17.39 23.87
N PRO A 505 -4.79 18.57 24.47
CA PRO A 505 -3.75 19.39 25.09
C PRO A 505 -3.33 18.87 26.47
N LEU A 506 -4.05 17.90 27.05
CA LEU A 506 -3.76 17.34 28.36
C LEU A 506 -3.49 15.83 28.25
N PRO A 507 -2.62 15.27 29.13
CA PRO A 507 -2.41 13.84 29.18
C PRO A 507 -3.68 13.11 29.68
N CYS A 508 -4.07 12.06 28.97
CA CYS A 508 -5.25 11.25 29.24
C CYS A 508 -4.85 9.86 29.75
N CYS A 509 -5.48 9.40 30.83
CA CYS A 509 -5.26 8.06 31.39
C CYS A 509 -6.57 7.28 31.45
N TYR A 510 -6.54 6.02 30.97
CA TYR A 510 -7.62 5.08 31.19
C TYR A 510 -7.74 4.76 32.69
N GLU A 511 -8.94 4.92 33.24
CA GLU A 511 -9.28 4.78 34.66
C GLU A 511 -8.35 5.56 35.59
N LYS A 512 -7.83 6.72 35.13
CA LYS A 512 -6.85 7.55 35.88
C LYS A 512 -5.54 6.82 36.24
N LYS A 513 -5.26 5.69 35.60
CA LYS A 513 -4.14 4.81 35.94
C LYS A 513 -3.25 4.53 34.74
N ASP A 514 -3.84 4.03 33.66
CA ASP A 514 -3.08 3.45 32.56
C ASP A 514 -2.96 4.48 31.42
N PHE A 515 -1.72 4.84 31.08
CA PHE A 515 -1.41 5.73 29.97
C PHE A 515 -1.18 4.91 28.70
N TYR A 516 -2.02 5.11 27.70
CA TYR A 516 -1.89 4.46 26.40
C TYR A 516 -1.39 5.44 25.36
N LEU A 517 -0.48 4.98 24.51
CA LEU A 517 0.03 5.72 23.36
C LEU A 517 -0.18 4.92 22.08
N ARG A 518 -0.63 5.60 21.03
CA ARG A 518 -0.71 5.02 19.68
C ARG A 518 0.67 5.07 19.00
N LEU A 519 1.30 3.92 18.84
CA LEU A 519 2.57 3.68 18.15
C LEU A 519 2.29 2.81 16.92
N ASN A 520 2.04 3.48 15.78
CA ASN A 520 1.75 2.93 14.44
C ASN A 520 1.99 1.41 14.23
N PRO A 521 0.96 0.56 14.04
CA PRO A 521 -0.47 0.69 14.29
C PRO A 521 -0.91 0.09 15.64
N ALA A 522 -0.02 -0.08 16.61
CA ALA A 522 -0.36 -0.65 17.91
C ALA A 522 -0.70 0.43 18.94
N THR A 523 -1.58 0.10 19.89
CA THR A 523 -1.82 0.91 21.08
C THR A 523 -1.14 0.25 22.27
N GLU A 524 -0.04 0.86 22.72
CA GLU A 524 0.83 0.35 23.77
C GLU A 524 0.65 1.13 25.07
N LYS A 525 0.92 0.47 26.19
CA LYS A 525 0.90 1.09 27.50
C LYS A 525 2.30 1.61 27.82
N LEU A 526 2.43 2.90 28.09
CA LEU A 526 3.70 3.47 28.56
C LEU A 526 3.75 3.48 30.08
N GLU A 527 4.92 3.13 30.63
CA GLU A 527 5.19 3.12 32.06
C GLU A 527 6.58 3.67 32.38
N GLY A 528 6.81 4.00 33.66
CA GLY A 528 8.13 4.38 34.16
C GLY A 528 8.76 5.58 33.45
N LYS A 529 10.02 5.43 33.02
CA LYS A 529 10.84 6.51 32.45
C LYS A 529 10.29 7.02 31.12
N GLU A 530 9.87 6.12 30.24
CA GLU A 530 9.38 6.45 28.89
C GLU A 530 8.12 7.32 28.94
N LEU A 531 7.20 7.00 29.87
CA LEU A 531 6.01 7.80 30.13
C LEU A 531 6.37 9.23 30.54
N ILE A 532 7.30 9.38 31.47
CA ILE A 532 7.73 10.68 31.98
C ILE A 532 8.32 11.50 30.85
N GLU A 533 9.28 10.94 30.10
CA GLU A 533 9.94 11.62 28.98
C GLU A 533 8.94 12.03 27.90
N TYR A 534 7.98 11.16 27.58
CA TYR A 534 6.92 11.45 26.63
C TYR A 534 6.07 12.65 27.08
N ILE A 535 5.60 12.63 28.33
CA ILE A 535 4.73 13.69 28.87
C ILE A 535 5.45 15.04 28.83
N PHE A 536 6.71 15.09 29.27
CA PHE A 536 7.52 16.30 29.23
C PHE A 536 7.66 16.84 27.81
N ARG A 537 8.02 15.99 26.85
CA ARG A 537 8.24 16.41 25.47
C ARG A 537 6.96 16.88 24.78
N ARG A 538 5.84 16.18 25.02
CA ARG A 538 4.59 16.37 24.28
C ARG A 538 3.67 17.44 24.87
N PHE A 539 3.62 17.58 26.19
CA PHE A 539 2.60 18.42 26.86
C PHE A 539 3.17 19.62 27.62
N GLN A 540 4.49 19.72 27.85
CA GLN A 540 5.07 20.89 28.55
C GLN A 540 5.70 21.96 27.64
N ASN A 541 5.92 21.68 26.36
CA ASN A 541 6.50 22.65 25.40
C ASN A 541 5.46 23.45 24.59
N GLU A 542 4.15 23.26 24.84
CA GLU A 542 3.06 23.93 24.10
C GLU A 542 2.40 25.09 24.89
N THR A 543 2.95 25.49 26.04
CA THR A 543 2.58 26.70 26.81
C THR A 543 3.65 27.75 26.73
#